data_AF-A0A5D0WGZ5-F1
#
_entry.id   AF-A0A5D0WGZ5-F1
#
_cell.length_a   1.000
_cell.length_b   1.000
_cell.length_c   1.000
_cell.angle_alpha   90.00
_cell.angle_beta   90.00
_cell.angle_gamma   90.00
#
_symmetry.space_group_name_H-M   'P 1'
#
loop_
_entity.id
_entity.type
_entity.pdbx_description
1 polymer ?
#
loop_
_entity_poly.entity_id
_entity_poly.type
_entity_poly.pdbx_seq_one_letter_code
_entity_poly.pdbx_strand_id
1 'polypeptide(L)'
;MHRGAAWISIAEYAVLAGISEQAARKRIRIALQTSTAPQVRELHGRGGRSGTRYEVLLSSLSEPLQRAFMASSEADDMCTTIAHVYGSPPTPAPFRPSMLENQDYAPEALEAYERIEPALQHPPRSAARRAAVATIAKQAKCSVRTIERKIKLFEDHGLSGLVRKKHADAHQRRVYVSKAFDRAYVEAGYDLSLLPKLSDELDLLIKSFWATRAADAGTPDICRGVAWELAKECRKHGIQGEGGACRDQG
;
A
#
# COMPACT_ATOMS: atom_id res chain seq x y z
N MET A 1 -34.52 -19.60 -4.57
CA MET A 1 -33.16 -19.02 -4.69
C MET A 1 -33.12 -17.70 -3.93
N HIS A 2 -32.54 -17.67 -2.74
CA HIS A 2 -32.34 -16.43 -2.00
C HIS A 2 -31.16 -15.69 -2.64
N ARG A 3 -31.41 -14.61 -3.40
CA ARG A 3 -30.33 -13.69 -3.80
C ARG A 3 -29.72 -13.16 -2.51
N GLY A 4 -28.42 -13.39 -2.31
CA GLY A 4 -27.69 -12.84 -1.18
C GLY A 4 -27.93 -11.33 -1.09
N ALA A 5 -28.09 -10.81 0.12
CA ALA A 5 -28.23 -9.38 0.36
C ALA A 5 -27.06 -8.63 -0.32
N ALA A 6 -27.37 -7.75 -1.26
CA ALA A 6 -26.37 -6.95 -1.96
C ALA A 6 -25.92 -5.78 -1.06
N TRP A 7 -24.63 -5.76 -0.73
CA TRP A 7 -23.98 -4.70 0.05
C TRP A 7 -23.10 -3.88 -0.87
N ILE A 8 -23.21 -2.55 -0.80
CA ILE A 8 -22.40 -1.62 -1.59
C ILE A 8 -21.41 -0.87 -0.70
N SER A 9 -20.27 -0.51 -1.26
CA SER A 9 -19.25 0.31 -0.61
C SER A 9 -19.70 1.76 -0.42
N ILE A 10 -19.02 2.50 0.46
CA ILE A 10 -19.29 3.93 0.67
C ILE A 10 -19.04 4.74 -0.61
N ALA A 11 -18.04 4.36 -1.40
CA ALA A 11 -17.71 5.04 -2.64
C ALA A 11 -18.85 4.92 -3.65
N GLU A 12 -19.37 3.70 -3.84
CA GLU A 12 -20.54 3.45 -4.69
C GLU A 12 -21.77 4.19 -4.17
N TYR A 13 -22.04 4.13 -2.87
CA TYR A 13 -23.14 4.88 -2.26
C TYR A 13 -23.02 6.39 -2.49
N ALA A 14 -21.81 6.95 -2.41
CA ALA A 14 -21.56 8.38 -2.65
C ALA A 14 -21.88 8.77 -4.10
N VAL A 15 -21.47 7.94 -5.06
CA VAL A 15 -21.77 8.11 -6.50
C VAL A 15 -23.28 8.06 -6.73
N LEU A 16 -23.97 7.03 -6.22
CA LEU A 16 -25.42 6.88 -6.36
C LEU A 16 -26.19 8.07 -5.77
N ALA A 17 -25.75 8.56 -4.61
CA ALA A 17 -26.39 9.66 -3.92
C ALA A 17 -26.00 11.05 -4.44
N GLY A 18 -25.08 11.14 -5.41
CA GLY A 18 -24.60 12.41 -5.96
C GLY A 18 -23.92 13.30 -4.90
N ILE A 19 -23.20 12.70 -3.94
CA ILE A 19 -22.49 13.41 -2.87
C ILE A 19 -21.02 13.02 -2.81
N SER A 20 -20.20 13.83 -2.14
CA SER A 20 -18.80 13.47 -1.90
C SER A 20 -18.67 12.27 -0.96
N GLU A 21 -17.60 11.49 -1.10
CA GLU A 21 -17.33 10.32 -0.25
C GLU A 21 -17.23 10.72 1.24
N GLN A 22 -16.71 11.91 1.54
CA GLN A 22 -16.65 12.43 2.91
C GLN A 22 -18.05 12.70 3.49
N ALA A 23 -18.95 13.26 2.69
CA ALA A 23 -20.34 13.49 3.09
C ALA A 23 -21.07 12.14 3.29
N ALA A 24 -20.84 11.17 2.41
CA ALA A 24 -21.36 9.81 2.55
C ALA A 24 -20.89 9.15 3.85
N ARG A 25 -19.57 9.18 4.15
CA ARG A 25 -19.02 8.67 5.42
C ARG A 25 -19.64 9.35 6.64
N LYS A 26 -19.86 10.66 6.60
CA LYS A 26 -20.51 11.41 7.69
C LYS A 26 -21.95 10.94 7.90
N ARG A 27 -22.74 10.79 6.84
CA ARG A 27 -24.13 10.30 6.91
C ARG A 27 -24.20 8.87 7.45
N ILE A 28 -23.32 7.98 7.00
CA ILE A 28 -23.25 6.59 7.44
C ILE A 28 -22.92 6.50 8.93
N ARG A 29 -21.99 7.31 9.44
CA ARG A 29 -21.69 7.35 10.89
C ARG A 29 -22.88 7.82 11.72
N ILE A 30 -23.63 8.80 11.23
CA ILE A 30 -24.85 9.26 11.90
C ILE A 30 -25.88 8.13 11.91
N ALA A 31 -26.11 7.48 10.77
CA ALA A 31 -27.04 6.35 10.64
C ALA A 31 -26.70 5.19 11.59
N LEU A 32 -25.40 4.87 11.77
CA LEU A 32 -24.94 3.90 12.74
C LEU A 32 -25.27 4.28 14.19
N GLN A 33 -25.25 5.57 14.52
CA GLN A 33 -25.57 6.07 15.87
C GLN A 33 -27.07 6.15 16.12
N THR A 34 -27.85 6.58 15.13
CA THR A 34 -29.30 6.81 15.26
C THR A 34 -30.13 5.57 14.94
N SER A 35 -29.52 4.50 14.44
CA SER A 35 -30.22 3.30 13.92
C SER A 35 -31.28 3.62 12.87
N THR A 36 -31.16 4.76 12.19
CA THR A 36 -32.06 5.17 11.10
C THR A 36 -31.53 4.66 9.77
N ALA A 37 -32.41 4.46 8.80
CA ALA A 37 -32.01 4.08 7.44
C ALA A 37 -30.96 5.06 6.86
N PRO A 38 -29.97 4.55 6.09
CA PRO A 38 -29.85 3.18 5.58
C PRO A 38 -29.17 2.20 6.57
N GLN A 39 -29.38 0.89 6.38
CA GLN A 39 -28.72 -0.16 7.17
C GLN A 39 -27.26 -0.28 6.76
N VAL A 40 -26.37 -0.23 7.75
CA VAL A 40 -24.92 -0.20 7.57
C VAL A 40 -24.30 -1.36 8.33
N ARG A 41 -23.29 -2.02 7.74
CA ARG A 41 -22.40 -2.93 8.46
C ARG A 41 -20.98 -2.39 8.49
N GLU A 42 -20.29 -2.67 9.58
CA GLU A 42 -18.87 -2.37 9.76
C GLU A 42 -18.04 -3.62 9.46
N LEU A 43 -17.03 -3.48 8.61
CA LEU A 43 -16.06 -4.52 8.27
C LEU A 43 -14.66 -4.08 8.67
N HIS A 44 -13.92 -4.99 9.30
CA HIS A 44 -12.51 -4.78 9.63
C HIS A 44 -11.66 -5.20 8.42
N GLY A 45 -10.80 -4.30 7.93
CA GLY A 45 -10.01 -4.52 6.71
C GLY A 45 -9.22 -3.29 6.28
N ARG A 46 -8.78 -3.21 5.02
CA ARG A 46 -7.84 -2.16 4.58
C ARG A 46 -8.53 -0.79 4.31
N GLY A 47 -9.38 -0.30 5.23
CA GLY A 47 -10.10 0.98 5.11
C GLY A 47 -9.65 2.06 6.10
N GLY A 48 -9.03 3.14 5.59
CA GLY A 48 -8.61 4.31 6.39
C GLY A 48 -7.57 4.04 7.47
N ARG A 49 -7.25 5.06 8.29
CA ARG A 49 -6.28 4.98 9.40
C ARG A 49 -6.69 4.00 10.50
N SER A 50 -8.00 3.70 10.63
CA SER A 50 -8.54 2.78 11.62
C SER A 50 -8.66 1.32 11.13
N GLY A 51 -8.48 1.06 9.82
CA GLY A 51 -8.76 -0.26 9.25
C GLY A 51 -10.25 -0.61 9.23
N THR A 52 -11.13 0.38 9.26
CA THR A 52 -12.59 0.22 9.24
C THR A 52 -13.14 0.54 7.85
N ARG A 53 -13.99 -0.34 7.32
CA ARG A 53 -14.80 -0.09 6.13
C ARG A 53 -16.28 -0.17 6.51
N TYR A 54 -17.10 0.65 5.87
CA TYR A 54 -18.55 0.56 5.99
C TYR A 54 -19.14 0.12 4.68
N GLU A 55 -20.16 -0.71 4.75
CA GLU A 55 -20.97 -1.10 3.60
C GLU A 55 -22.43 -0.84 3.91
N VAL A 56 -23.18 -0.46 2.89
CA VAL A 56 -24.59 -0.10 2.99
C VAL A 56 -25.42 -1.17 2.30
N LEU A 57 -26.48 -1.64 2.96
CA LEU A 57 -27.37 -2.63 2.39
C LEU A 57 -28.22 -1.98 1.29
N LEU A 58 -28.15 -2.48 0.06
CA LEU A 58 -28.83 -1.88 -1.10
C LEU A 58 -30.34 -1.78 -0.90
N SER A 59 -30.97 -2.83 -0.36
CA SER A 59 -32.42 -2.86 -0.10
C SER A 59 -32.88 -1.90 1.00
N SER A 60 -31.96 -1.32 1.77
CA SER A 60 -32.26 -0.31 2.79
C SER A 60 -32.20 1.14 2.26
N LEU A 61 -31.77 1.32 1.01
CA LEU A 61 -31.75 2.63 0.36
C LEU A 61 -33.15 3.05 -0.11
N SER A 62 -33.32 4.34 -0.40
CA SER A 62 -34.55 4.82 -1.05
C SER A 62 -34.69 4.24 -2.46
N GLU A 63 -35.94 4.05 -2.91
CA GLU A 63 -36.26 3.47 -4.22
C GLU A 63 -35.53 4.17 -5.40
N PRO A 64 -35.39 5.51 -5.44
CA PRO A 64 -34.63 6.17 -6.49
C PRO A 64 -33.16 5.73 -6.57
N LEU A 65 -32.50 5.51 -5.42
CA LEU A 65 -31.10 5.07 -5.38
C LEU A 65 -30.96 3.60 -5.77
N GLN A 66 -31.92 2.76 -5.39
CA GLN A 66 -31.95 1.36 -5.82
C GLN A 66 -32.08 1.26 -7.34
N ARG A 67 -32.99 2.06 -7.94
CA ARG A 67 -33.20 2.10 -9.39
C ARG A 67 -31.97 2.62 -10.13
N ALA A 68 -31.31 3.65 -9.60
CA ALA A 68 -30.06 4.18 -10.16
C ALA A 68 -28.93 3.13 -10.16
N PHE A 69 -28.80 2.34 -9.09
CA PHE A 69 -27.81 1.27 -9.00
C PHE A 69 -28.06 0.13 -10.00
N MET A 70 -29.33 -0.27 -10.17
CA MET A 70 -29.68 -1.29 -11.17
C MET A 70 -29.38 -0.79 -12.59
N ALA A 71 -29.71 0.46 -12.90
CA ALA A 71 -29.42 1.07 -14.19
C ALA A 71 -27.92 1.20 -14.48
N SER A 72 -27.08 1.51 -13.48
CA SER A 72 -25.62 1.56 -13.66
C SER A 72 -25.01 0.17 -13.84
N SER A 73 -25.53 -0.84 -13.15
CA SER A 73 -25.03 -2.22 -13.23
C SER A 73 -25.31 -2.84 -14.60
N GLU A 74 -26.47 -2.57 -15.19
CA GLU A 74 -26.81 -3.01 -16.55
C GLU A 74 -25.92 -2.38 -17.62
N ALA A 75 -25.42 -1.16 -17.39
CA ALA A 75 -24.51 -0.49 -18.31
C ALA A 75 -23.08 -1.07 -18.26
N ASP A 76 -22.60 -1.46 -17.07
CA ASP A 76 -21.27 -2.05 -16.89
C ASP A 76 -21.19 -3.53 -17.33
N ASP A 77 -22.32 -4.26 -17.35
CA ASP A 77 -22.37 -5.65 -17.83
C ASP A 77 -22.08 -5.80 -19.33
N MET A 78 -22.16 -4.72 -20.12
CA MET A 78 -21.75 -4.74 -21.54
C MET A 78 -20.25 -4.48 -21.79
N CYS A 79 -19.45 -4.16 -20.76
CA CYS A 79 -18.03 -3.82 -20.93
C CYS A 79 -17.06 -4.59 -20.01
N THR A 80 -17.55 -5.49 -19.14
CA THR A 80 -16.70 -6.01 -18.05
C THR A 80 -16.38 -7.50 -18.16
N THR A 81 -15.65 -7.88 -19.20
CA THR A 81 -14.76 -9.05 -19.19
C THR A 81 -13.47 -8.76 -18.40
N ILE A 82 -13.59 -8.08 -17.24
CA ILE A 82 -12.49 -7.78 -16.30
C ILE A 82 -12.98 -8.07 -14.86
N ALA A 83 -13.83 -9.09 -14.69
CA ALA A 83 -14.31 -9.54 -13.38
C ALA A 83 -13.29 -10.36 -12.57
N HIS A 84 -11.98 -10.24 -12.84
CA HIS A 84 -10.93 -11.02 -12.17
C HIS A 84 -10.01 -10.23 -11.22
N VAL A 85 -10.28 -8.94 -10.98
CA VAL A 85 -9.36 -8.07 -10.20
C VAL A 85 -9.79 -7.88 -8.74
N TYR A 86 -11.03 -8.17 -8.36
CA TYR A 86 -11.45 -8.14 -6.95
C TYR A 86 -11.39 -9.54 -6.31
N GLY A 87 -10.14 -9.96 -6.11
CA GLY A 87 -9.65 -10.68 -4.94
C GLY A 87 -10.50 -11.81 -4.38
N SER A 88 -10.07 -13.04 -4.66
CA SER A 88 -10.15 -14.11 -3.64
C SER A 88 -9.78 -13.54 -2.26
N PRO A 89 -10.43 -13.98 -1.17
CA PRO A 89 -10.01 -13.60 0.18
C PRO A 89 -8.50 -13.79 0.25
N PRO A 90 -7.74 -12.81 0.80
CA PRO A 90 -6.29 -12.87 0.77
C PRO A 90 -5.90 -14.22 1.32
N THR A 91 -5.35 -15.07 0.46
CA THR A 91 -4.82 -16.36 0.87
C THR A 91 -3.91 -16.03 2.03
N PRO A 92 -4.12 -16.62 3.22
CA PRO A 92 -3.27 -16.34 4.37
C PRO A 92 -1.84 -16.48 3.87
N ALA A 93 -1.07 -15.38 3.99
CA ALA A 93 0.23 -15.29 3.35
C ALA A 93 0.97 -16.60 3.64
N PRO A 94 1.46 -17.31 2.60
CA PRO A 94 2.01 -18.65 2.77
C PRO A 94 2.97 -18.62 3.95
N PHE A 95 2.84 -19.63 4.84
CA PHE A 95 3.68 -19.79 6.02
C PHE A 95 5.12 -19.48 5.61
N ARG A 96 5.62 -18.31 6.02
CA ARG A 96 6.95 -17.89 5.63
C ARG A 96 7.89 -18.84 6.34
N PRO A 97 8.81 -19.52 5.63
CA PRO A 97 9.88 -20.27 6.29
C PRO A 97 10.48 -19.37 7.35
N SER A 98 10.72 -19.92 8.54
CA SER A 98 11.30 -19.16 9.65
C SER A 98 12.52 -18.43 9.10
N MET A 99 12.53 -17.09 9.09
CA MET A 99 13.64 -16.34 8.49
C MET A 99 15.00 -16.66 9.14
N LEU A 100 14.99 -17.35 10.29
CA LEU A 100 16.14 -17.93 10.96
C LEU A 100 16.74 -19.15 10.24
N GLU A 101 16.02 -19.78 9.30
CA GLU A 101 16.56 -20.85 8.44
C GLU A 101 17.60 -20.32 7.45
N ASN A 102 17.52 -19.02 7.12
CA ASN A 102 18.57 -18.37 6.34
C ASN A 102 19.64 -17.81 7.30
N GLN A 103 20.82 -18.42 7.24
CA GLN A 103 21.98 -18.12 8.09
C GLN A 103 22.43 -16.65 8.02
N ASP A 104 22.15 -15.96 6.91
CA ASP A 104 22.51 -14.55 6.71
C ASP A 104 21.78 -13.62 7.70
N TYR A 105 20.62 -14.02 8.22
CA TYR A 105 19.79 -13.18 9.11
C TYR A 105 19.98 -13.46 10.60
N ALA A 106 20.55 -14.62 10.95
CA ALA A 106 20.86 -14.97 12.32
C ALA A 106 21.73 -13.92 13.04
N PRO A 107 22.82 -13.37 12.45
CA PRO A 107 23.66 -12.41 13.17
C PRO A 107 22.93 -11.10 13.48
N GLU A 108 22.13 -10.56 12.56
CA GLU A 108 21.37 -9.32 12.80
C GLU A 108 20.33 -9.52 13.92
N ALA A 109 19.66 -10.68 13.94
CA ALA A 109 18.68 -11.00 14.98
C ALA A 109 19.33 -11.16 16.36
N LEU A 110 20.48 -11.82 16.43
CA LEU A 110 21.23 -12.00 17.67
C LEU A 110 21.76 -10.67 18.21
N GLU A 111 22.34 -9.82 17.36
CA GLU A 111 22.80 -8.48 17.75
C GLU A 111 21.63 -7.59 18.22
N ALA A 112 20.45 -7.75 17.61
CA ALA A 112 19.24 -7.08 18.07
C ALA A 112 18.74 -7.62 19.41
N TYR A 113 18.86 -8.93 19.65
CA TYR A 113 18.49 -9.59 20.90
C TYR A 113 19.39 -9.17 22.06
N GLU A 114 20.71 -9.30 21.91
CA GLU A 114 21.70 -8.89 22.92
C GLU A 114 21.48 -7.44 23.36
N ARG A 115 21.13 -6.57 22.41
CA ARG A 115 20.83 -5.16 22.69
C ARG A 115 19.57 -4.97 23.56
N ILE A 116 18.54 -5.80 23.41
CA ILE A 116 17.28 -5.67 24.18
C ILE A 116 17.22 -6.57 25.42
N GLU A 117 18.13 -7.55 25.53
CA GLU A 117 18.19 -8.53 26.61
C GLU A 117 18.15 -7.89 28.02
N PRO A 118 18.91 -6.81 28.33
CA PRO A 118 18.84 -6.19 29.66
C PRO A 118 17.44 -5.70 30.04
N ALA A 119 16.63 -5.27 29.06
CA ALA A 119 15.25 -4.87 29.31
C ALA A 119 14.29 -6.06 29.44
N LEU A 120 14.61 -7.23 28.87
CA LEU A 120 13.82 -8.45 28.98
C LEU A 120 13.98 -9.13 30.36
N GLN A 121 15.08 -8.88 31.07
CA GLN A 121 15.31 -9.36 32.45
C GLN A 121 14.36 -8.75 33.49
N HIS A 122 13.56 -7.75 33.10
CA HIS A 122 12.62 -7.07 33.98
C HIS A 122 11.16 -7.37 33.59
N PRO A 123 10.23 -7.45 34.58
CA PRO A 123 8.82 -7.67 34.28
C PRO A 123 8.24 -6.62 33.33
N PRO A 124 7.30 -6.99 32.43
CA PRO A 124 6.58 -6.05 31.58
C PRO A 124 6.00 -4.88 32.38
N ARG A 125 6.09 -3.67 31.81
CA ARG A 125 5.58 -2.40 32.39
C ARG A 125 6.23 -1.95 33.71
N SER A 126 7.23 -2.66 34.23
CA SER A 126 7.97 -2.24 35.43
C SER A 126 8.75 -0.93 35.21
N ALA A 127 9.03 -0.21 36.31
CA ALA A 127 9.87 0.99 36.26
C ALA A 127 11.32 0.65 35.86
N ALA A 128 11.85 -0.49 36.34
CA ALA A 128 13.17 -1.00 35.98
C ALA A 128 13.29 -1.26 34.48
N ARG A 129 12.28 -1.90 33.86
CA ARG A 129 12.24 -2.11 32.40
C ARG A 129 12.28 -0.80 31.62
N ARG A 130 11.52 0.22 32.05
CA ARG A 130 11.53 1.55 31.41
C ARG A 130 12.89 2.23 31.51
N ALA A 131 13.56 2.13 32.67
CA ALA A 131 14.91 2.65 32.84
C ALA A 131 15.93 1.94 31.94
N ALA A 132 15.87 0.60 31.86
CA ALA A 132 16.73 -0.18 30.97
C ALA A 132 16.53 0.20 29.49
N VAL A 133 15.27 0.31 29.04
CA VAL A 133 14.94 0.75 27.67
C VAL A 133 15.51 2.13 27.36
N ALA A 134 15.42 3.10 28.29
CA ALA A 134 15.97 4.43 28.10
C ALA A 134 17.50 4.42 27.97
N THR A 135 18.19 3.62 28.78
CA THR A 135 19.64 3.42 28.71
C THR A 135 20.06 2.81 27.36
N ILE A 136 19.39 1.75 26.92
CA ILE A 136 19.63 1.09 25.64
C ILE A 136 19.41 2.07 24.48
N ALA A 137 18.32 2.83 24.50
CA ALA A 137 18.00 3.82 23.47
C ALA A 137 19.09 4.88 23.34
N LYS A 138 19.61 5.37 24.47
CA LYS A 138 20.72 6.34 24.52
C LYS A 138 22.01 5.75 23.96
N GLN A 139 22.38 4.53 24.38
CA GLN A 139 23.58 3.83 23.89
C GLN A 139 23.53 3.56 22.39
N ALA A 140 22.38 3.10 21.89
CA ALA A 140 22.15 2.80 20.47
C ALA A 140 21.83 4.04 19.61
N LYS A 141 21.82 5.24 20.18
CA LYS A 141 21.45 6.50 19.50
C LYS A 141 20.13 6.40 18.72
N CYS A 142 19.13 5.77 19.32
CA CYS A 142 17.80 5.60 18.72
C CYS A 142 16.69 6.00 19.69
N SER A 143 15.45 6.07 19.21
CA SER A 143 14.31 6.45 20.05
C SER A 143 13.86 5.32 20.97
N VAL A 144 13.36 5.67 22.16
CA VAL A 144 12.74 4.73 23.12
C VAL A 144 11.67 3.86 22.43
N ARG A 145 10.81 4.48 21.63
CA ARG A 145 9.76 3.81 20.83
C ARG A 145 10.32 2.71 19.92
N THR A 146 11.53 2.88 19.37
CA THR A 146 12.17 1.88 18.51
C THR A 146 12.56 0.64 19.30
N ILE A 147 13.11 0.81 20.50
CA ILE A 147 13.47 -0.30 21.39
C ILE A 147 12.20 -1.01 21.89
N GLU A 148 11.17 -0.27 22.31
CA GLU A 148 9.88 -0.85 22.70
C GLU A 148 9.24 -1.66 21.56
N ARG A 149 9.31 -1.14 20.32
CA ARG A 149 8.84 -1.88 19.15
C ARG A 149 9.61 -3.18 18.94
N LYS A 150 10.94 -3.17 19.08
CA LYS A 150 11.77 -4.40 18.97
C LYS A 150 11.44 -5.41 20.05
N ILE A 151 11.30 -4.96 21.29
CA ILE A 151 10.87 -5.78 22.43
C ILE A 151 9.53 -6.44 22.14
N LYS A 152 8.53 -5.67 21.69
CA LYS A 152 7.21 -6.20 21.36
C LYS A 152 7.30 -7.24 20.24
N LEU A 153 8.05 -6.97 19.18
CA LEU A 153 8.25 -7.93 18.09
C LEU A 153 8.90 -9.23 18.58
N PHE A 154 9.83 -9.15 19.54
CA PHE A 154 10.42 -10.33 20.17
C PHE A 154 9.43 -11.08 21.07
N GLU A 155 8.61 -10.39 21.86
CA GLU A 155 7.59 -11.03 22.69
C GLU A 155 6.50 -11.71 21.82
N ASP A 156 6.11 -11.09 20.71
CA ASP A 156 5.07 -11.60 19.81
C ASP A 156 5.57 -12.76 18.90
N HIS A 157 6.86 -12.75 18.51
CA HIS A 157 7.38 -13.63 17.45
C HIS A 157 8.76 -14.27 17.74
N GLY A 158 9.32 -14.09 18.94
CA GLY A 158 10.68 -14.54 19.29
C GLY A 158 11.76 -13.86 18.44
N LEU A 159 12.88 -14.56 18.21
CA LEU A 159 13.99 -14.06 17.38
C LEU A 159 13.56 -13.73 15.93
N SER A 160 12.55 -14.41 15.40
CA SER A 160 12.05 -14.16 14.04
C SER A 160 11.45 -12.76 13.87
N GLY A 161 10.92 -12.17 14.95
CA GLY A 161 10.39 -10.79 14.96
C GLY A 161 11.47 -9.71 14.94
N LEU A 162 12.72 -10.06 15.28
CA LEU A 162 13.85 -9.13 15.27
C LEU A 162 14.53 -9.02 13.91
N VAL A 163 14.33 -10.00 13.03
CA VAL A 163 14.85 -9.96 11.66
C VAL A 163 14.12 -8.88 10.86
N ARG A 164 14.86 -8.07 10.08
CA ARG A 164 14.23 -7.13 9.14
C ARG A 164 13.38 -7.90 8.15
N LYS A 165 12.09 -7.58 8.10
CA LYS A 165 11.21 -8.09 7.05
C LYS A 165 11.74 -7.64 5.70
N LYS A 166 12.28 -8.59 4.93
CA LYS A 166 12.60 -8.34 3.53
C LYS A 166 11.28 -8.00 2.81
N HIS A 167 11.31 -6.95 2.00
CA HIS A 167 10.18 -6.65 1.13
C HIS A 167 9.91 -7.87 0.26
N ALA A 168 8.63 -8.19 0.05
CA ALA A 168 8.25 -9.33 -0.80
C ALA A 168 8.88 -9.22 -2.19
N ASP A 169 9.11 -7.98 -2.64
CA ASP A 169 9.59 -7.66 -3.97
C ASP A 169 11.12 -7.51 -4.02
N ALA A 170 11.85 -7.81 -2.93
CA ALA A 170 13.30 -7.61 -2.90
C ALA A 170 14.08 -8.50 -3.87
N HIS A 171 13.48 -9.58 -4.37
CA HIS A 171 14.04 -10.44 -5.41
C HIS A 171 13.41 -10.21 -6.78
N GLN A 172 12.36 -9.40 -6.86
CA GLN A 172 11.75 -9.04 -8.12
C GLN A 172 12.59 -7.94 -8.77
N ARG A 173 12.79 -8.05 -10.08
CA ARG A 173 13.37 -6.93 -10.85
C ARG A 173 12.44 -5.74 -10.67
N ARG A 174 12.98 -4.61 -10.21
CA ARG A 174 12.21 -3.37 -10.13
C ARG A 174 11.78 -2.99 -11.54
N VAL A 175 10.47 -2.94 -11.76
CA VAL A 175 9.87 -2.55 -13.04
C VAL A 175 9.59 -1.06 -12.98
N TYR A 176 10.41 -0.26 -13.66
CA TYR A 176 10.26 1.20 -13.72
C TYR A 176 9.35 1.65 -14.88
N VAL A 177 9.16 0.78 -15.88
CA VAL A 177 8.33 1.05 -17.05
C VAL A 177 7.09 0.18 -16.99
N SER A 178 5.91 0.81 -16.96
CA SER A 178 4.64 0.09 -16.86
C SER A 178 4.22 -0.51 -18.22
N LYS A 179 3.42 -1.57 -18.21
CA LYS A 179 2.79 -2.11 -19.44
C LYS A 179 1.96 -1.08 -20.21
N ALA A 180 1.42 -0.08 -19.51
CA ALA A 180 0.68 1.02 -20.14
C ALA A 180 1.60 1.90 -20.99
N PHE A 181 2.84 2.12 -20.53
CA PHE A 181 3.85 2.82 -21.33
C PHE A 181 4.23 2.00 -22.57
N ASP A 182 4.53 0.71 -22.43
CA ASP A 182 4.90 -0.14 -23.58
C ASP A 182 3.79 -0.16 -24.63
N ARG A 183 2.52 -0.22 -24.21
CA ARG A 183 1.37 -0.14 -25.11
C ARG A 183 1.31 1.20 -25.83
N ALA A 184 1.40 2.32 -25.10
CA ALA A 184 1.39 3.65 -25.70
C ALA A 184 2.57 3.85 -26.67
N TYR A 185 3.72 3.27 -26.35
CA TYR A 185 4.92 3.28 -27.19
C TYR A 185 4.68 2.56 -28.53
N VAL A 186 4.04 1.39 -28.49
CA VAL A 186 3.66 0.63 -29.69
C VAL A 186 2.56 1.32 -30.49
N GLU A 187 1.53 1.83 -29.84
CA GLU A 187 0.42 2.54 -30.49
C GLU A 187 0.89 3.80 -31.22
N ALA A 188 1.93 4.45 -30.71
CA ALA A 188 2.58 5.58 -31.36
C ALA A 188 3.53 5.19 -32.52
N GLY A 189 3.66 3.89 -32.84
CA GLY A 189 4.41 3.40 -33.99
C GLY A 189 5.93 3.34 -33.80
N TYR A 190 6.42 3.40 -32.55
CA TYR A 190 7.85 3.30 -32.27
C TYR A 190 8.35 1.84 -32.30
N ASP A 191 9.64 1.66 -32.61
CA ASP A 191 10.27 0.34 -32.71
C ASP A 191 10.49 -0.28 -31.33
N LEU A 192 9.88 -1.45 -31.10
CA LEU A 192 10.02 -2.26 -29.90
C LEU A 192 11.48 -2.65 -29.58
N SER A 193 12.35 -2.70 -30.59
CA SER A 193 13.76 -3.04 -30.41
C SER A 193 14.53 -2.01 -29.55
N LEU A 194 14.01 -0.78 -29.43
CA LEU A 194 14.63 0.31 -28.66
C LEU A 194 14.26 0.27 -27.17
N LEU A 195 13.21 -0.44 -26.78
CA LEU A 195 12.74 -0.49 -25.38
C LEU A 195 13.80 -1.02 -24.39
N PRO A 196 14.55 -2.11 -24.67
CA PRO A 196 15.60 -2.57 -23.77
C PRO A 196 16.69 -1.51 -23.55
N LYS A 197 17.10 -0.81 -24.62
CA LYS A 197 18.10 0.25 -24.53
C LYS A 197 17.61 1.42 -23.68
N LEU A 198 16.37 1.85 -23.88
CA LEU A 198 15.75 2.92 -23.09
C LEU A 198 15.58 2.51 -21.61
N SER A 199 15.30 1.23 -21.35
CA SER A 199 15.28 0.69 -19.98
C SER A 199 16.65 0.72 -19.32
N ASP A 200 17.71 0.34 -20.02
CA ASP A 200 19.07 0.35 -19.47
C ASP A 200 19.56 1.78 -19.20
N GLU A 201 19.24 2.72 -20.09
CA GLU A 201 19.50 4.16 -19.91
C GLU A 201 18.74 4.72 -18.71
N LEU A 202 17.46 4.35 -18.54
CA LEU A 202 16.67 4.70 -17.36
C LEU A 202 17.23 4.11 -16.07
N ASP A 203 17.68 2.86 -16.07
CA ASP A 203 18.29 2.22 -14.91
C ASP A 203 19.58 2.93 -14.49
N LEU A 204 20.41 3.34 -15.46
CA LEU A 204 21.63 4.13 -15.21
C LEU A 204 21.30 5.52 -14.67
N LEU A 205 20.29 6.19 -15.24
CA LEU A 205 19.82 7.49 -14.81
C LEU A 205 19.30 7.43 -13.36
N ILE A 206 18.44 6.47 -13.03
CA ILE A 206 17.93 6.29 -11.66
C ILE A 206 19.09 6.07 -10.69
N LYS A 207 20.05 5.19 -11.03
CA LYS A 207 21.24 4.95 -10.21
C LYS A 207 22.07 6.22 -10.01
N SER A 208 22.22 7.05 -11.03
CA SER A 208 22.99 8.30 -10.93
C SER A 208 22.30 9.31 -10.00
N PHE A 209 20.96 9.45 -10.07
CA PHE A 209 20.21 10.29 -9.13
C PHE A 209 20.41 9.86 -7.67
N TRP A 210 20.37 8.55 -7.40
CA TRP A 210 20.64 8.01 -6.06
C TRP A 210 22.10 8.19 -5.59
N ALA A 211 23.05 8.33 -6.51
CA ALA A 211 24.45 8.58 -6.17
C ALA A 211 24.75 10.06 -5.90
N THR A 212 23.84 10.97 -6.27
CA THR A 212 23.98 12.42 -6.01
C THR A 212 23.36 12.83 -4.68
N ARG A 213 23.63 14.08 -4.27
CA ARG A 213 22.96 14.73 -3.13
C ARG A 213 21.43 14.86 -3.29
N ALA A 214 20.89 14.64 -4.49
CA ALA A 214 19.43 14.59 -4.67
C ALA A 214 18.78 13.47 -3.82
N ALA A 215 19.54 12.43 -3.46
CA ALA A 215 19.07 11.39 -2.55
C ALA A 215 18.71 11.91 -1.15
N ASP A 216 19.36 12.99 -0.69
CA ASP A 216 19.11 13.59 0.62
C ASP A 216 17.71 14.24 0.69
N ALA A 217 17.17 14.67 -0.45
CA ALA A 217 15.82 15.23 -0.57
C ALA A 217 14.73 14.14 -0.50
N GLY A 218 15.11 12.88 -0.71
CA GLY A 218 14.24 11.72 -0.60
C GLY A 218 13.57 11.30 -1.91
N THR A 219 12.83 10.19 -1.82
CA THR A 219 12.23 9.50 -2.97
C THR A 219 11.36 10.39 -3.88
N PRO A 220 10.48 11.27 -3.37
CA PRO A 220 9.60 12.07 -4.24
C PRO A 220 10.36 13.03 -5.16
N ASP A 221 11.47 13.61 -4.69
CA ASP A 221 12.30 14.51 -5.50
C ASP A 221 13.08 13.74 -6.57
N ILE A 222 13.62 12.56 -6.22
CA ILE A 222 14.26 11.67 -7.18
C ILE A 222 13.27 11.25 -8.27
N CYS A 223 12.06 10.85 -7.91
CA CYS A 223 11.03 10.48 -8.89
C CYS A 223 10.71 11.63 -9.85
N ARG A 224 10.58 12.87 -9.35
CA ARG A 224 10.36 14.05 -10.20
C ARG A 224 11.53 14.33 -11.13
N GLY A 225 12.77 14.22 -10.64
CA GLY A 225 13.98 14.41 -11.44
C GLY A 225 14.11 13.37 -12.55
N VAL A 226 13.91 12.09 -12.22
CA VAL A 226 13.93 10.98 -13.18
C VAL A 226 12.82 11.13 -14.22
N ALA A 227 11.59 11.49 -13.81
CA ALA A 227 10.49 11.70 -14.74
C ALA A 227 10.79 12.84 -15.74
N TRP A 228 11.42 13.92 -15.28
CA TRP A 228 11.82 15.03 -16.15
C TRP A 228 12.90 14.65 -17.16
N GLU A 229 13.96 13.96 -16.72
CA GLU A 229 15.02 13.47 -17.61
C GLU A 229 14.49 12.41 -18.59
N LEU A 230 13.61 11.50 -18.16
CA LEU A 230 12.94 10.56 -19.06
C LEU A 230 12.15 11.30 -20.14
N ALA A 231 11.33 12.29 -19.77
CA ALA A 231 10.58 13.08 -20.75
C ALA A 231 11.51 13.80 -21.75
N LYS A 232 12.70 14.22 -21.30
CA LYS A 232 13.71 14.84 -22.15
C LYS A 232 14.38 13.83 -23.09
N GLU A 233 14.70 12.62 -22.64
CA GLU A 233 15.21 11.56 -23.52
C GLU A 233 14.15 11.12 -24.54
N CYS A 234 12.89 10.95 -24.13
CA CYS A 234 11.79 10.67 -25.05
C CYS A 234 11.71 11.73 -26.17
N ARG A 235 11.83 13.02 -25.83
CA ARG A 235 11.85 14.10 -26.83
C ARG A 235 13.02 14.00 -27.82
N LYS A 236 14.21 13.56 -27.40
CA LYS A 236 15.35 13.37 -28.31
C LYS A 236 15.11 12.26 -29.33
N HIS A 237 14.33 11.25 -28.93
CA HIS A 237 13.93 10.14 -29.80
C HIS A 237 12.68 10.45 -30.65
N GLY A 238 12.19 11.69 -30.63
CA GLY A 238 10.97 12.08 -31.36
C GLY A 238 9.67 11.63 -30.68
N ILE A 239 9.73 11.10 -29.45
CA ILE A 239 8.56 10.63 -28.71
C ILE A 239 7.87 11.82 -28.05
N GLN A 240 6.79 12.29 -28.65
CA GLN A 240 5.94 13.33 -28.07
C GLN A 240 4.92 12.68 -27.13
N GLY A 241 5.21 12.67 -25.83
CA GLY A 241 4.22 12.34 -24.82
C GLY A 241 3.28 13.54 -24.61
N GLU A 242 1.99 13.38 -24.88
CA GLU A 242 0.98 14.30 -24.35
C GLU A 242 1.12 14.27 -22.81
N GLY A 243 1.53 15.39 -22.20
CA GLY A 243 2.05 15.48 -20.83
C GLY A 243 1.05 15.21 -19.69
N GLY A 244 0.15 14.24 -19.83
CA GLY A 244 -0.91 13.91 -18.87
C GLY A 244 -0.60 12.81 -17.86
N ALA A 245 0.41 11.96 -18.09
CA ALA A 245 0.53 10.70 -17.35
C ALA A 245 1.30 10.76 -16.01
N CYS A 246 1.96 11.88 -15.67
CA CYS A 246 2.71 12.05 -14.41
C CYS A 246 2.01 12.98 -13.41
N ARG A 247 0.67 12.94 -13.34
CA ARG A 247 -0.05 13.51 -12.18
C ARG A 247 -0.19 12.45 -11.10
N ASP A 248 0.59 12.63 -10.04
CA ASP A 248 0.34 12.21 -8.65
C ASP A 248 -0.59 11.00 -8.46
N GLN A 249 -0.03 9.79 -8.47
CA GLN A 249 -0.55 8.73 -7.60
C GLN A 249 0.30 8.76 -6.33
N GLY A 250 -0.27 9.38 -5.29
CA GLY A 250 0.37 9.59 -3.99
C GLY A 250 0.59 8.34 -3.16
#